data_AF-A0A1X0XXU2-F1
#
_entry.id   AF-A0A1X0XXU2-F1
#
_cell.length_a   1.000
_cell.length_b   1.000
_cell.length_c   1.000
_cell.angle_alpha   90.00
_cell.angle_beta   90.00
_cell.angle_gamma   90.00
#
_symmetry.space_group_name_H-M   'P 1'
#
loop_
_entity.id
_entity.type
_entity.pdbx_description
1 polymer ?
#
loop_
_entity_poly.entity_id
_entity_poly.type
_entity_poly.pdbx_seq_one_letter_code
_entity_poly.pdbx_strand_id
1 'polypeptide(L)'
;MAEPIYLTSAFAGTGGRIKLCAEDFQVEEIPLYQPSGSGEHLYLRLRKTGLSTPELLFQLARFFRVRERDLGYAGLKDARATTIQTISIPGLSPTDATTLDLPGVTLLDATLHGNKLRLGHLAGNRFRILIRDTVEGAEQSATETLAVLQDLGVPNLFGEQRYGVLGNSAQIGRALLRREYDRVIALVIGDPKQISNDRWREAAERFARNDLRGVVDILPGRMRDERRMLQQLLAGRGAEQAVLALPHKRLRLYLSAVQSRLFDRLVTMRLQSLERLWPGDWAYKHANGACFRVEDAAAEQPRADAFEISPTGALVGHKVQLAAGQAGLLEEGLLDKEGIKPADFKLGRGLTMTGERRPLRVPLHDVELRATSDGLLLGFSLPRGSYATSVLREVMKNEGPNPGTGTEA
;
A
#
# COMPACT_ATOMS: atom_id res chain seq x y z
N MET A 1 21.74 4.41 7.84
CA MET A 1 20.79 4.20 6.72
C MET A 1 21.37 4.94 5.52
N ALA A 2 21.36 4.37 4.32
CA ALA A 2 21.77 5.13 3.14
C ALA A 2 20.78 6.29 2.93
N GLU A 3 21.27 7.45 2.49
CA GLU A 3 20.42 8.59 2.16
C GLU A 3 19.35 8.18 1.14
N PRO A 4 18.11 8.69 1.28
CA PRO A 4 17.04 8.38 0.33
C PRO A 4 17.42 8.91 -1.05
N ILE A 5 17.54 8.01 -2.03
CA ILE A 5 17.78 8.39 -3.43
C ILE A 5 16.43 8.76 -4.08
N TYR A 6 16.37 9.91 -4.74
CA TYR A 6 15.19 10.40 -5.46
C TYR A 6 15.43 10.31 -6.96
N LEU A 7 14.35 10.08 -7.73
CA LEU A 7 14.40 10.20 -9.19
C LEU A 7 14.66 11.67 -9.56
N THR A 8 14.09 12.59 -8.77
CA THR A 8 14.13 14.03 -9.00
C THR A 8 15.14 14.74 -8.09
N SER A 9 16.27 14.08 -7.80
CA SER A 9 17.31 14.61 -6.89
C SER A 9 17.94 15.93 -7.36
N ALA A 10 17.76 16.31 -8.63
CA ALA A 10 18.20 17.58 -9.17
C ALA A 10 17.42 18.80 -8.62
N PHE A 11 16.22 18.58 -8.09
CA PHE A 11 15.36 19.64 -7.57
C PHE A 11 15.21 19.55 -6.06
N ALA A 12 15.15 20.70 -5.39
CA ALA A 12 14.89 20.77 -3.96
C ALA A 12 13.52 20.15 -3.62
N GLY A 13 13.37 19.69 -2.37
CA GLY A 13 12.06 19.28 -1.85
C GLY A 13 11.23 20.50 -1.47
N THR A 14 9.90 20.38 -1.57
CA THR A 14 8.99 21.43 -1.09
C THR A 14 8.98 21.56 0.43
N GLY A 15 9.50 20.57 1.15
CA GLY A 15 9.29 20.45 2.58
C GLY A 15 7.80 20.26 2.91
N GLY A 16 7.39 20.84 4.03
CA GLY A 16 5.99 20.97 4.41
C GLY A 16 5.37 19.73 5.07
N ARG A 17 4.08 19.82 5.36
CA ARG A 17 3.31 18.84 6.13
C ARG A 17 2.00 18.51 5.41
N ILE A 18 1.55 17.27 5.54
CA ILE A 18 0.28 16.78 4.97
C ILE A 18 -0.56 16.11 6.06
N LYS A 19 -1.86 15.94 5.78
CA LYS A 19 -2.82 15.27 6.68
C LYS A 19 -2.90 15.93 8.08
N LEU A 20 -2.86 17.26 8.13
CA LEU A 20 -3.09 17.99 9.39
C LEU A 20 -4.59 17.99 9.73
N CYS A 21 -5.47 18.11 8.73
CA CYS A 21 -6.87 17.72 8.82
C CYS A 21 -7.28 16.78 7.68
N ALA A 22 -8.52 16.27 7.70
CA ALA A 22 -9.00 15.33 6.68
C ALA A 22 -9.17 15.99 5.30
N GLU A 23 -9.52 17.28 5.29
CA GLU A 23 -9.76 18.08 4.10
C GLU A 23 -8.49 18.36 3.29
N ASP A 24 -7.33 18.33 3.97
CA ASP A 24 -6.00 18.46 3.34
C ASP A 24 -5.66 17.27 2.45
N PHE A 25 -6.36 16.14 2.59
CA PHE A 25 -6.07 14.92 1.88
C PHE A 25 -7.34 14.32 1.28
N GLN A 26 -7.58 14.66 0.02
CA GLN A 26 -8.78 14.24 -0.70
C GLN A 26 -8.45 13.12 -1.68
N VAL A 27 -9.28 12.08 -1.68
CA VAL A 27 -9.11 10.92 -2.57
C VAL A 27 -10.43 10.59 -3.25
N GLU A 28 -10.46 10.70 -4.57
CA GLU A 28 -11.62 10.35 -5.38
C GLU A 28 -11.35 9.09 -6.20
N GLU A 29 -12.23 8.10 -6.06
CA GLU A 29 -12.17 6.88 -6.84
C GLU A 29 -12.56 7.14 -8.31
N ILE A 30 -11.67 6.70 -9.20
CA ILE A 30 -11.92 6.68 -10.65
C ILE A 30 -12.50 5.30 -10.98
N PRO A 31 -13.79 5.20 -11.34
CA PRO A 31 -14.42 3.92 -11.58
C PRO A 31 -13.82 3.25 -12.83
N LEU A 32 -13.77 1.91 -12.83
CA LEU A 32 -13.34 1.16 -14.02
C LEU A 32 -14.37 1.23 -15.16
N TYR A 33 -15.63 1.39 -14.80
CA TYR A 33 -16.78 1.52 -15.70
C TYR A 33 -17.90 2.27 -14.97
N GLN A 34 -18.75 2.96 -15.72
CA GLN A 34 -19.90 3.67 -15.15
C GLN A 34 -21.05 2.72 -14.81
N PRO A 35 -21.91 3.05 -13.83
CA PRO A 35 -23.12 2.28 -13.57
C PRO A 35 -24.04 2.26 -14.81
N SER A 36 -24.79 1.17 -14.99
CA SER A 36 -25.51 0.92 -16.25
C SER A 36 -26.91 1.53 -16.28
N GLY A 37 -27.41 2.04 -15.15
CA GLY A 37 -28.77 2.56 -15.00
C GLY A 37 -29.83 1.49 -14.74
N SER A 38 -29.47 0.20 -14.80
CA SER A 38 -30.34 -0.94 -14.54
C SER A 38 -29.59 -2.10 -13.88
N GLY A 39 -30.31 -2.95 -13.16
CA GLY A 39 -29.76 -4.15 -12.50
C GLY A 39 -30.20 -4.29 -11.05
N GLU A 40 -29.65 -5.29 -10.38
CA GLU A 40 -30.05 -5.68 -9.02
C GLU A 40 -29.24 -4.96 -7.92
N HIS A 41 -28.17 -4.26 -8.29
CA HIS A 41 -27.33 -3.53 -7.35
C HIS A 41 -27.49 -2.02 -7.52
N LEU A 42 -27.69 -1.30 -6.41
CA LEU A 42 -27.58 0.15 -6.36
C LEU A 42 -26.13 0.54 -6.10
N TYR A 43 -25.53 1.30 -7.00
CA TYR A 43 -24.22 1.91 -6.81
C TYR A 43 -24.41 3.27 -6.16
N LEU A 44 -23.91 3.42 -4.94
CA LEU A 44 -23.90 4.68 -4.19
C LEU A 44 -22.52 5.29 -4.28
N ARG A 45 -22.40 6.45 -4.94
CA ARG A 45 -21.19 7.27 -4.89
C ARG A 45 -21.26 8.13 -3.64
N LEU A 46 -20.38 7.88 -2.69
CA LEU A 46 -20.42 8.48 -1.36
C LEU A 46 -19.14 9.26 -1.08
N ARG A 47 -19.29 10.48 -0.58
CA ARG A 47 -18.21 11.21 0.11
C ARG A 47 -18.23 10.81 1.59
N LYS A 48 -17.08 10.47 2.15
CA LYS A 48 -16.89 10.27 3.59
C LYS A 48 -15.75 11.14 4.11
N THR A 49 -15.86 11.66 5.33
CA THR A 49 -14.80 12.39 6.02
C THR A 49 -14.56 11.76 7.39
N GLY A 50 -13.31 11.46 7.74
CA GLY A 50 -12.96 10.93 9.06
C GLY A 50 -13.37 9.47 9.32
N LEU A 51 -13.86 8.75 8.31
CA LEU A 51 -14.36 7.37 8.44
C LEU A 51 -13.51 6.40 7.61
N SER A 52 -13.24 5.20 8.13
CA SER A 52 -12.66 4.11 7.34
C SER A 52 -13.72 3.44 6.44
N THR A 53 -13.29 2.73 5.38
CA THR A 53 -14.23 1.97 4.54
C THR A 53 -15.01 0.91 5.34
N PRO A 54 -14.42 0.11 6.26
CA PRO A 54 -15.19 -0.82 7.09
C PRO A 54 -16.26 -0.14 7.97
N GLU A 55 -15.96 1.01 8.56
CA GLU A 55 -16.95 1.77 9.35
C GLU A 55 -18.11 2.26 8.47
N LEU A 56 -17.82 2.75 7.27
CA LEU A 56 -18.86 3.12 6.30
C LEU A 56 -19.76 1.93 5.97
N LEU A 57 -19.18 0.77 5.65
CA LEU A 57 -19.94 -0.44 5.33
C LEU A 57 -20.84 -0.87 6.49
N PHE A 58 -20.34 -0.81 7.72
CA PHE A 58 -21.12 -1.12 8.92
C PHE A 58 -22.30 -0.16 9.10
N GLN A 59 -22.09 1.15 8.92
CA GLN A 59 -23.16 2.14 9.01
C GLN A 59 -24.23 1.93 7.93
N LEU A 60 -23.82 1.73 6.67
CA LEU A 60 -24.73 1.47 5.55
C LEU A 60 -25.52 0.18 5.73
N ALA A 61 -24.87 -0.90 6.16
CA ALA A 61 -25.53 -2.18 6.39
C ALA A 61 -26.65 -2.07 7.43
N ARG A 62 -26.41 -1.32 8.51
CA ARG A 62 -27.43 -1.06 9.54
C ARG A 62 -28.55 -0.16 9.03
N PHE A 63 -28.21 0.91 8.31
CA PHE A 63 -29.17 1.87 7.78
C PHE A 63 -30.16 1.19 6.82
N PHE A 64 -29.64 0.47 5.82
CA PHE A 64 -30.45 -0.22 4.81
C PHE A 64 -30.92 -1.61 5.23
N ARG A 65 -30.57 -2.07 6.45
CA ARG A 65 -30.95 -3.39 7.00
C ARG A 65 -30.52 -4.57 6.11
N VAL A 66 -29.34 -4.46 5.52
CA VAL A 66 -28.71 -5.50 4.69
C VAL A 66 -27.52 -6.10 5.42
N ARG A 67 -27.00 -7.25 4.95
CA ARG A 67 -25.81 -7.87 5.56
C ARG A 67 -24.56 -7.20 4.99
N GLU A 68 -23.60 -6.86 5.86
CA GLU A 68 -22.34 -6.22 5.46
C GLU A 68 -21.60 -6.99 4.34
N ARG A 69 -21.61 -8.33 4.41
CA ARG A 69 -21.00 -9.19 3.39
C ARG A 69 -21.61 -9.05 2.00
N ASP A 70 -22.84 -8.56 1.90
CA ASP A 70 -23.57 -8.41 0.65
C ASP A 70 -23.20 -7.08 -0.04
N LEU A 71 -22.70 -6.09 0.71
CA LEU A 71 -22.13 -4.86 0.16
C LEU A 71 -20.84 -5.15 -0.61
N GLY A 72 -20.59 -4.33 -1.63
CA GLY A 72 -19.39 -4.40 -2.48
C GLY A 72 -18.67 -3.06 -2.56
N TYR A 73 -17.35 -3.11 -2.70
CA TYR A 73 -16.47 -1.94 -2.81
C TYR A 73 -15.24 -2.30 -3.65
N ALA A 74 -14.65 -1.30 -4.32
CA ALA A 74 -13.52 -1.53 -5.22
C ALA A 74 -12.14 -1.49 -4.51
N GLY A 75 -12.03 -0.76 -3.41
CA GLY A 75 -10.83 -0.69 -2.58
C GLY A 75 -11.07 0.02 -1.25
N LEU A 76 -10.12 -0.14 -0.33
CA LEU A 76 -10.15 0.59 0.95
C LEU A 76 -9.63 2.02 0.75
N LYS A 77 -10.18 2.97 1.50
CA LYS A 77 -9.70 4.36 1.54
C LYS A 77 -9.34 4.75 2.98
N ASP A 78 -8.40 5.67 3.10
CA ASP A 78 -7.91 6.18 4.39
C ASP A 78 -9.06 6.84 5.18
N ALA A 79 -9.01 6.72 6.50
CA ALA A 79 -9.91 7.42 7.42
C ALA A 79 -9.46 8.86 7.69
N ARG A 80 -8.14 9.13 7.63
CA ARG A 80 -7.54 10.47 7.74
C ARG A 80 -7.55 11.19 6.39
N ALA A 81 -8.72 11.23 5.76
CA ALA A 81 -8.93 11.81 4.44
C ALA A 81 -10.42 12.07 4.21
N THR A 82 -10.72 13.06 3.37
CA THR A 82 -12.02 13.14 2.69
C THR A 82 -11.97 12.29 1.45
N THR A 83 -12.84 11.29 1.33
CA THR A 83 -12.76 10.32 0.23
C THR A 83 -14.08 10.12 -0.47
N ILE A 84 -14.05 10.05 -1.80
CA ILE A 84 -15.20 9.70 -2.63
C ILE A 84 -14.98 8.27 -3.15
N GLN A 85 -15.89 7.37 -2.86
CA GLN A 85 -15.85 5.97 -3.31
C GLN A 85 -17.24 5.45 -3.65
N THR A 86 -17.30 4.42 -4.49
CA THR A 86 -18.58 3.77 -4.82
C THR A 86 -18.78 2.52 -3.97
N ILE A 87 -19.99 2.36 -3.43
CA ILE A 87 -20.44 1.16 -2.71
C ILE A 87 -21.62 0.54 -3.46
N SER A 88 -21.57 -0.75 -3.73
CA SER A 88 -22.71 -1.47 -4.33
C SER A 88 -23.55 -2.17 -3.27
N ILE A 89 -24.86 -1.97 -3.28
CA ILE A 89 -25.81 -2.60 -2.35
C ILE A 89 -26.90 -3.33 -3.15
N PRO A 90 -27.12 -4.64 -2.94
CA PRO A 90 -28.16 -5.37 -3.66
C PRO A 90 -29.57 -5.02 -3.16
N GLY A 91 -30.56 -5.10 -4.05
CA GLY A 91 -31.98 -5.05 -3.70
C GLY A 91 -32.51 -3.68 -3.29
N LEU A 92 -31.77 -2.61 -3.57
CA LEU A 92 -32.19 -1.23 -3.34
C LEU A 92 -32.43 -0.49 -4.66
N SER A 93 -33.24 0.55 -4.58
CA SER A 93 -33.57 1.48 -5.66
C SER A 93 -32.99 2.87 -5.36
N PRO A 94 -32.81 3.75 -6.38
CA PRO A 94 -32.36 5.12 -6.16
C PRO A 94 -33.23 5.90 -5.16
N THR A 95 -34.53 5.62 -5.10
CA THR A 95 -35.46 6.22 -4.13
C THR A 95 -35.12 5.87 -2.68
N ASP A 96 -34.65 4.65 -2.40
CA ASP A 96 -34.25 4.25 -1.04
C ASP A 96 -33.07 5.09 -0.52
N ALA A 97 -32.15 5.45 -1.42
CA ALA A 97 -30.97 6.24 -1.08
C ALA A 97 -31.27 7.71 -0.76
N THR A 98 -32.41 8.26 -1.21
CA THR A 98 -32.77 9.67 -0.92
C THR A 98 -32.96 9.96 0.57
N THR A 99 -33.25 8.92 1.35
CA THR A 99 -33.41 9.04 2.81
C THR A 99 -32.10 8.91 3.58
N LEU A 100 -30.98 8.67 2.88
CA LEU A 100 -29.69 8.40 3.50
C LEU A 100 -29.20 9.61 4.32
N ASP A 101 -29.21 9.43 5.63
CA ASP A 101 -28.68 10.39 6.60
C ASP A 101 -27.74 9.64 7.55
N LEU A 102 -26.44 9.82 7.34
CA LEU A 102 -25.38 9.18 8.12
C LEU A 102 -24.31 10.23 8.49
N PRO A 103 -23.86 10.27 9.76
CA PRO A 103 -22.83 11.21 10.19
C PRO A 103 -21.55 11.08 9.36
N GLY A 104 -21.05 12.19 8.82
CA GLY A 104 -19.80 12.23 8.07
C GLY A 104 -19.87 11.59 6.69
N VAL A 105 -21.06 11.27 6.17
CA VAL A 105 -21.30 10.69 4.85
C VAL A 105 -22.22 11.60 4.04
N THR A 106 -21.89 11.81 2.77
CA THR A 106 -22.73 12.56 1.82
C THR A 106 -22.96 11.71 0.59
N LEU A 107 -24.23 11.54 0.21
CA LEU A 107 -24.61 10.92 -1.06
C LEU A 107 -24.33 11.89 -2.21
N LEU A 108 -23.58 11.43 -3.22
CA LEU A 108 -23.29 12.20 -4.43
C LEU A 108 -24.07 11.68 -5.64
N ASP A 109 -24.23 10.36 -5.76
CA ASP A 109 -24.97 9.72 -6.84
C ASP A 109 -25.51 8.35 -6.39
N ALA A 110 -26.65 7.94 -6.95
CA ALA A 110 -27.29 6.66 -6.71
C ALA A 110 -27.86 6.09 -8.02
N THR A 111 -27.13 5.15 -8.64
CA THR A 111 -27.49 4.60 -9.96
C THR A 111 -27.45 3.08 -9.94
N LEU A 112 -28.39 2.42 -10.62
CA LEU A 112 -28.43 0.95 -10.68
C LEU A 112 -27.31 0.37 -11.57
N HIS A 113 -26.89 -0.85 -11.24
CA HIS A 113 -25.95 -1.64 -12.00
C HIS A 113 -26.20 -3.15 -11.86
N GLY A 114 -25.84 -3.93 -12.88
CA GLY A 114 -26.08 -5.38 -12.92
C GLY A 114 -25.23 -6.22 -11.96
N ASN A 115 -24.05 -5.74 -11.58
CA ASN A 115 -23.07 -6.56 -10.84
C ASN A 115 -22.67 -5.93 -9.50
N LYS A 116 -22.44 -6.79 -8.50
CA LYS A 116 -21.74 -6.39 -7.27
C LYS A 116 -20.35 -5.83 -7.58
N LEU A 117 -20.02 -4.69 -6.96
CA LEU A 117 -18.68 -4.11 -7.02
C LEU A 117 -17.69 -4.96 -6.23
N ARG A 118 -16.54 -5.30 -6.82
CA ARG A 118 -15.51 -6.15 -6.20
C ARG A 118 -14.17 -5.45 -6.17
N LEU A 119 -13.25 -5.96 -5.34
CA LEU A 119 -11.88 -5.48 -5.27
C LEU A 119 -11.25 -5.43 -6.67
N GLY A 120 -10.66 -4.28 -7.00
CA GLY A 120 -10.04 -4.05 -8.30
C GLY A 120 -10.96 -3.45 -9.37
N HIS A 121 -12.26 -3.27 -9.11
CA HIS A 121 -13.21 -2.60 -10.02
C HIS A 121 -13.08 -1.05 -10.00
N LEU A 122 -11.85 -0.55 -9.91
CA LEU A 122 -11.49 0.85 -10.08
C LEU A 122 -10.36 0.95 -11.10
N ALA A 123 -10.31 2.03 -11.88
CA ALA A 123 -9.17 2.33 -12.74
C ALA A 123 -8.01 2.92 -11.93
N GLY A 124 -8.33 3.75 -10.93
CA GLY A 124 -7.33 4.46 -10.16
C GLY A 124 -7.95 5.39 -9.12
N ASN A 125 -7.13 6.30 -8.61
CA ASN A 125 -7.56 7.31 -7.66
C ASN A 125 -7.02 8.68 -8.11
N ARG A 126 -7.87 9.68 -8.02
CA ARG A 126 -7.52 11.09 -8.13
C ARG A 126 -7.29 11.64 -6.73
N PHE A 127 -6.19 12.34 -6.56
CA PHE A 127 -5.75 12.92 -5.30
C PHE A 127 -5.80 14.44 -5.41
N ARG A 128 -6.23 15.10 -4.34
CA ARG A 128 -6.01 16.52 -4.11
C ARG A 128 -5.45 16.68 -2.70
N ILE A 129 -4.22 17.16 -2.61
CA ILE A 129 -3.44 17.16 -1.38
C ILE A 129 -2.91 18.58 -1.15
N LEU A 130 -3.26 19.15 0.00
CA LEU A 130 -2.66 20.39 0.46
C LEU A 130 -1.38 20.09 1.24
N ILE A 131 -0.25 20.54 0.71
CA ILE A 131 1.04 20.51 1.38
C ILE A 131 1.17 21.86 2.09
N ARG A 132 1.02 21.86 3.42
CA ARG A 132 1.10 23.06 4.25
C ARG A 132 2.55 23.37 4.62
N ASP A 133 2.83 24.63 4.93
CA ASP A 133 4.13 25.09 5.44
C ASP A 133 5.32 24.76 4.50
N THR A 134 5.12 24.92 3.20
CA THR A 134 6.16 24.68 2.19
C THR A 134 7.26 25.74 2.25
N VAL A 135 8.48 25.37 1.85
CA VAL A 135 9.61 26.30 1.78
C VAL A 135 9.46 27.33 0.65
N GLU A 136 10.28 28.38 0.68
CA GLU A 136 10.41 29.31 -0.44
C GLU A 136 10.89 28.58 -1.72
N GLY A 137 10.35 28.95 -2.89
CA GLY A 137 10.66 28.28 -4.15
C GLY A 137 10.03 26.90 -4.34
N ALA A 138 9.15 26.47 -3.42
CA ALA A 138 8.50 25.17 -3.48
C ALA A 138 7.63 24.99 -4.74
N GLU A 139 6.95 26.02 -5.22
CA GLU A 139 6.10 25.92 -6.42
C GLU A 139 6.91 25.56 -7.66
N GLN A 140 8.04 26.24 -7.87
CA GLN A 140 8.95 25.94 -8.98
C GLN A 140 9.54 24.53 -8.85
N SER A 141 10.05 24.19 -7.66
CA SER A 141 10.64 22.87 -7.41
C SER A 141 9.64 21.72 -7.60
N ALA A 142 8.38 21.92 -7.19
CA ALA A 142 7.30 20.98 -7.41
C ALA A 142 6.95 20.87 -8.89
N THR A 143 6.87 21.98 -9.61
CA THR A 143 6.58 22.00 -11.06
C THR A 143 7.62 21.20 -11.84
N GLU A 144 8.90 21.45 -11.59
CA GLU A 144 10.01 20.76 -12.25
C GLU A 144 10.04 19.27 -11.90
N THR A 145 9.81 18.94 -10.62
CA THR A 145 9.68 17.55 -10.15
C THR A 145 8.53 16.83 -10.86
N LEU A 146 7.34 17.45 -10.92
CA LEU A 146 6.15 16.85 -11.53
C LEU A 146 6.34 16.64 -13.04
N ALA A 147 7.01 17.57 -13.72
CA ALA A 147 7.34 17.41 -15.14
C ALA A 147 8.19 16.14 -15.38
N VAL A 148 9.21 15.91 -14.55
CA VAL A 148 10.01 14.67 -14.63
C VAL A 148 9.17 13.43 -14.32
N LEU A 149 8.27 13.49 -13.34
CA LEU A 149 7.39 12.36 -13.02
C LEU A 149 6.33 12.09 -14.11
N GLN A 150 5.91 13.11 -14.87
CA GLN A 150 5.01 12.93 -16.01
C GLN A 150 5.72 12.27 -17.19
N ASP A 151 6.99 12.64 -17.43
CA ASP A 151 7.80 12.10 -18.52
C ASP A 151 8.36 10.69 -18.21
N LEU A 152 9.05 10.55 -17.08
CA LEU A 152 9.72 9.32 -16.68
C LEU A 152 8.82 8.38 -15.85
N GLY A 153 7.69 8.86 -15.36
CA GLY A 153 6.75 8.08 -14.55
C GLY A 153 7.11 8.07 -13.07
N VAL A 154 6.13 7.74 -12.24
CA VAL A 154 6.30 7.70 -10.80
C VAL A 154 6.91 6.36 -10.39
N PRO A 155 8.01 6.33 -9.61
CA PRO A 155 8.52 5.12 -8.99
C PRO A 155 7.43 4.42 -8.18
N ASN A 156 7.09 3.18 -8.51
CA ASN A 156 5.91 2.48 -7.98
C ASN A 156 6.16 1.83 -6.60
N LEU A 157 6.80 2.57 -5.69
CA LEU A 157 7.16 2.14 -4.35
C LEU A 157 5.94 1.81 -3.49
N PHE A 158 6.11 0.89 -2.54
CA PHE A 158 5.14 0.65 -1.48
C PHE A 158 5.24 1.71 -0.37
N GLY A 159 4.10 2.19 0.12
CA GLY A 159 4.06 3.14 1.23
C GLY A 159 4.49 2.51 2.56
N GLU A 160 4.99 3.34 3.50
CA GLU A 160 5.55 2.90 4.79
C GLU A 160 4.59 2.07 5.64
N GLN A 161 3.28 2.35 5.55
CA GLN A 161 2.22 1.59 6.21
C GLN A 161 2.25 0.08 5.88
N ARG A 162 2.82 -0.31 4.72
CA ARG A 162 3.03 -1.70 4.32
C ARG A 162 3.96 -2.46 5.27
N TYR A 163 4.86 -1.74 5.95
CA TYR A 163 5.89 -2.33 6.80
C TYR A 163 5.49 -2.39 8.29
N GLY A 164 4.28 -1.95 8.63
CA GLY A 164 3.75 -1.92 9.99
C GLY A 164 4.34 -0.77 10.81
N VAL A 165 3.82 -0.59 12.03
CA VAL A 165 4.16 0.54 12.92
C VAL A 165 5.67 0.60 13.24
N LEU A 166 6.30 -0.57 13.45
CA LEU A 166 7.74 -0.66 13.70
C LEU A 166 8.59 -0.75 12.42
N GLY A 167 7.98 -0.68 11.23
CA GLY A 167 8.68 -0.82 9.95
C GLY A 167 9.36 -2.18 9.70
N ASN A 168 9.14 -3.17 10.58
CA ASN A 168 9.88 -4.43 10.60
C ASN A 168 9.14 -5.63 9.99
N SER A 169 7.95 -5.43 9.39
CA SER A 169 7.14 -6.54 8.84
C SER A 169 7.86 -7.40 7.81
N ALA A 170 8.73 -6.79 7.00
CA ALA A 170 9.57 -7.54 6.04
C ALA A 170 10.63 -8.40 6.75
N GLN A 171 11.17 -7.94 7.88
CA GLN A 171 12.11 -8.73 8.69
C GLN A 171 11.42 -9.94 9.32
N ILE A 172 10.18 -9.73 9.81
CA ILE A 172 9.34 -10.82 10.34
C ILE A 172 9.07 -11.86 9.25
N GLY A 173 8.66 -11.42 8.05
CA GLY A 173 8.39 -12.31 6.94
C GLY A 173 9.63 -13.08 6.46
N ARG A 174 10.81 -12.45 6.48
CA ARG A 174 12.08 -13.10 6.14
C ARG A 174 12.46 -14.18 7.17
N ALA A 175 12.34 -13.87 8.46
CA ALA A 175 12.56 -14.86 9.52
C ALA A 175 11.56 -16.03 9.40
N LEU A 176 10.31 -15.75 9.00
CA LEU A 176 9.29 -16.77 8.75
C LEU A 176 9.66 -17.67 7.55
N LEU A 177 10.13 -17.10 6.44
CA LEU A 177 10.61 -17.86 5.27
C LEU A 177 11.78 -18.78 5.64
N ARG A 178 12.68 -18.30 6.49
CA ARG A 178 13.87 -19.03 6.96
C ARG A 178 13.59 -19.97 8.14
N ARG A 179 12.33 -20.07 8.58
CA ARG A 179 11.88 -20.89 9.73
C ARG A 179 12.59 -20.55 11.05
N GLU A 180 13.03 -19.30 11.19
CA GLU A 180 13.66 -18.76 12.40
C GLU A 180 12.57 -18.30 13.39
N TYR A 181 11.79 -19.24 13.93
CA TYR A 181 10.56 -18.91 14.68
C TYR A 181 10.81 -18.11 15.97
N ASP A 182 11.90 -18.37 16.69
CA ASP A 182 12.27 -17.54 17.86
C ASP A 182 12.54 -16.09 17.45
N ARG A 183 13.15 -15.89 16.28
CA ARG A 183 13.39 -14.57 15.72
C ARG A 183 12.08 -13.90 15.30
N VAL A 184 11.14 -14.65 14.74
CA VAL A 184 9.78 -14.15 14.43
C VAL A 184 9.11 -13.62 15.70
N ILE A 185 9.15 -14.38 16.80
CA ILE A 185 8.55 -13.98 18.08
C ILE A 185 9.18 -12.68 18.58
N ALA A 186 10.52 -12.62 18.62
CA ALA A 186 11.23 -11.41 19.05
C ALA A 186 10.87 -10.17 18.20
N LEU A 187 10.79 -10.33 16.87
CA LEU A 187 10.44 -9.23 15.96
C LEU A 187 8.95 -8.81 16.07
N VAL A 188 8.05 -9.75 16.36
CA VAL A 188 6.63 -9.46 16.60
C VAL A 188 6.43 -8.68 17.90
N ILE A 189 7.18 -9.02 18.96
CA ILE A 189 7.18 -8.25 20.21
C ILE A 189 7.84 -6.89 20.01
N GLY A 190 8.89 -6.81 19.19
CA GLY A 190 9.52 -5.56 18.77
C GLY A 190 10.69 -5.13 19.65
N ASP A 191 11.47 -4.18 19.13
CA ASP A 191 12.60 -3.57 19.84
C ASP A 191 12.08 -2.46 20.77
N PRO A 192 12.31 -2.53 22.10
CA PRO A 192 11.88 -1.49 23.04
C PRO A 192 12.26 -0.07 22.63
N LYS A 193 13.41 0.10 21.94
CA LYS A 193 13.90 1.42 21.52
C LYS A 193 13.07 2.06 20.41
N GLN A 194 12.28 1.27 19.69
CA GLN A 194 11.47 1.71 18.55
C GLN A 194 9.98 1.82 18.92
N ILE A 195 9.60 1.44 20.14
CA ILE A 195 8.22 1.42 20.59
C ILE A 195 7.91 2.71 21.36
N SER A 196 6.94 3.48 20.87
CA SER A 196 6.47 4.71 21.52
C SER A 196 5.47 4.48 22.65
N ASN A 197 4.71 3.38 22.60
CA ASN A 197 3.71 3.07 23.63
C ASN A 197 4.37 2.50 24.89
N ASP A 198 4.17 3.14 26.05
CA ASP A 198 4.82 2.77 27.31
C ASP A 198 4.59 1.32 27.73
N ARG A 199 3.33 0.85 27.70
CA ARG A 199 2.99 -0.51 28.09
C ARG A 199 3.60 -1.55 27.16
N TRP A 200 3.59 -1.28 25.85
CA TRP A 200 4.21 -2.16 24.88
C TRP A 200 5.75 -2.16 25.02
N ARG A 201 6.36 -1.00 25.25
CA ARG A 201 7.80 -0.89 25.49
C ARG A 201 8.22 -1.67 26.71
N GLU A 202 7.52 -1.51 27.83
CA GLU A 202 7.76 -2.30 29.05
C GLU A 202 7.60 -3.80 28.79
N ALA A 203 6.57 -4.21 28.03
CA ALA A 203 6.37 -5.60 27.62
C ALA A 203 7.59 -6.13 26.83
N ALA A 204 8.10 -5.36 25.88
CA ALA A 204 9.28 -5.74 25.11
C ALA A 204 10.56 -5.82 25.98
N GLU A 205 10.73 -4.94 26.97
CA GLU A 205 11.84 -4.99 27.93
C GLU A 205 11.78 -6.24 28.82
N ARG A 206 10.59 -6.60 29.31
CA ARG A 206 10.38 -7.84 30.06
C ARG A 206 10.66 -9.08 29.21
N PHE A 207 10.24 -9.06 27.95
CA PHE A 207 10.54 -10.13 26.99
C PHE A 207 12.06 -10.29 26.81
N ALA A 208 12.81 -9.20 26.69
CA ALA A 208 14.27 -9.23 26.57
C ALA A 208 14.98 -9.81 27.82
N ARG A 209 14.34 -9.78 28.98
CA ARG A 209 14.80 -10.40 30.24
C ARG A 209 14.24 -11.81 30.46
N ASN A 210 13.61 -12.39 29.44
CA ASN A 210 12.99 -13.71 29.45
C ASN A 210 11.81 -13.86 30.44
N ASP A 211 11.15 -12.75 30.83
CA ASP A 211 9.95 -12.76 31.67
C ASP A 211 8.67 -12.87 30.81
N LEU A 212 8.43 -14.06 30.25
CA LEU A 212 7.27 -14.30 29.37
C LEU A 212 5.92 -14.07 30.07
N ARG A 213 5.85 -14.38 31.38
CA ARG A 213 4.60 -14.25 32.14
C ARG A 213 4.28 -12.78 32.37
N GLY A 214 5.26 -11.98 32.79
CA GLY A 214 5.10 -10.54 32.93
C GLY A 214 4.74 -9.85 31.61
N VAL A 215 5.24 -10.32 30.47
CA VAL A 215 4.86 -9.79 29.14
C VAL A 215 3.37 -9.99 28.87
N VAL A 216 2.86 -11.21 29.06
CA VAL A 216 1.44 -11.57 28.79
C VAL A 216 0.48 -10.71 29.62
N ASP A 217 0.85 -10.42 30.87
CA ASP A 217 0.05 -9.67 31.82
C ASP A 217 -0.08 -8.18 31.46
N ILE A 218 0.95 -7.58 30.85
CA ILE A 218 0.98 -6.13 30.58
C ILE A 218 0.77 -5.75 29.11
N LEU A 219 0.82 -6.71 28.18
CA LEU A 219 0.60 -6.45 26.75
C LEU A 219 -0.69 -5.64 26.53
N PRO A 220 -0.69 -4.62 25.65
CA PRO A 220 -1.89 -3.86 25.32
C PRO A 220 -3.08 -4.74 24.89
N GLY A 221 -4.30 -4.29 25.16
CA GLY A 221 -5.53 -5.05 24.86
C GLY A 221 -5.73 -5.36 23.37
N ARG A 222 -5.19 -4.52 22.47
CA ARG A 222 -5.22 -4.70 21.02
C ARG A 222 -4.30 -5.83 20.53
N MET A 223 -3.26 -6.19 21.29
CA MET A 223 -2.26 -7.21 20.94
C MET A 223 -2.72 -8.63 21.32
N ARG A 224 -3.92 -9.00 20.87
CA ARG A 224 -4.56 -10.28 21.24
C ARG A 224 -3.84 -11.49 20.66
N ASP A 225 -3.37 -11.38 19.42
CA ASP A 225 -2.69 -12.47 18.73
C ASP A 225 -1.29 -12.72 19.31
N GLU A 226 -0.56 -11.64 19.66
CA GLU A 226 0.74 -11.70 20.32
C GLU A 226 0.60 -12.32 21.70
N ARG A 227 -0.41 -11.90 22.47
CA ARG A 227 -0.71 -12.52 23.77
C ARG A 227 -0.99 -14.01 23.62
N ARG A 228 -1.82 -14.40 22.64
CA ARG A 228 -2.13 -15.80 22.37
C ARG A 228 -0.88 -16.59 21.98
N MET A 229 -0.01 -16.02 21.14
CA MET A 229 1.26 -16.63 20.74
C MET A 229 2.16 -16.89 21.95
N LEU A 230 2.33 -15.91 22.84
CA LEU A 230 3.14 -16.07 24.06
C LEU A 230 2.51 -17.05 25.06
N GLN A 231 1.19 -17.08 25.17
CA GLN A 231 0.48 -18.08 25.99
C GLN A 231 0.74 -19.51 25.52
N GLN A 232 0.90 -19.75 24.20
CA GLN A 232 1.31 -21.06 23.70
C GLN A 232 2.71 -21.45 24.19
N LEU A 233 3.67 -20.50 24.20
CA LEU A 233 5.01 -20.73 24.73
C LEU A 233 4.99 -21.04 26.24
N LEU A 234 4.21 -20.28 27.01
CA LEU A 234 4.02 -20.54 28.45
C LEU A 234 3.41 -21.92 28.73
N ALA A 235 2.59 -22.42 27.82
CA ALA A 235 2.02 -23.77 27.88
C ALA A 235 3.00 -24.88 27.39
N GLY A 236 4.27 -24.55 27.16
CA GLY A 236 5.31 -25.50 26.75
C GLY A 236 5.30 -25.86 25.26
N ARG A 237 4.55 -25.13 24.42
CA ARG A 237 4.59 -25.33 22.96
C ARG A 237 5.87 -24.73 22.39
N GLY A 238 6.43 -25.36 21.36
CA GLY A 238 7.60 -24.83 20.65
C GLY A 238 7.27 -23.56 19.84
N ALA A 239 8.30 -22.78 19.51
CA ALA A 239 8.18 -21.52 18.79
C ALA A 239 7.46 -21.64 17.43
N GLU A 240 7.71 -22.71 16.67
CA GLU A 240 7.00 -22.99 15.42
C GLU A 240 5.49 -23.08 15.63
N GLN A 241 5.05 -23.85 16.64
CA GLN A 241 3.63 -24.03 16.93
C GLN A 241 2.97 -22.73 17.38
N ALA A 242 3.67 -21.94 18.20
CA ALA A 242 3.19 -20.64 18.66
C ALA A 242 3.02 -19.64 17.51
N VAL A 243 4.02 -19.52 16.62
CA VAL A 243 3.98 -18.60 15.48
C VAL A 243 2.93 -19.02 14.46
N LEU A 244 2.85 -20.31 14.12
CA LEU A 244 1.89 -20.80 13.14
C LEU A 244 0.44 -20.79 13.65
N ALA A 245 0.22 -20.55 14.95
CA ALA A 245 -1.11 -20.31 15.52
C ALA A 245 -1.60 -18.87 15.32
N LEU A 246 -0.75 -17.94 14.89
CA LEU A 246 -1.16 -16.59 14.51
C LEU A 246 -2.16 -16.65 13.35
N PRO A 247 -3.07 -15.65 13.23
CA PRO A 247 -4.02 -15.62 12.13
C PRO A 247 -3.34 -15.69 10.77
N HIS A 248 -3.87 -16.53 9.88
CA HIS A 248 -3.30 -16.76 8.55
C HIS A 248 -3.11 -15.48 7.74
N LYS A 249 -4.09 -14.56 7.82
CA LYS A 249 -4.02 -13.24 7.19
C LYS A 249 -2.79 -12.44 7.65
N ARG A 250 -2.44 -12.50 8.94
CA ARG A 250 -1.30 -11.79 9.51
C ARG A 250 0.03 -12.36 9.02
N LEU A 251 0.17 -13.68 9.01
CA LEU A 251 1.34 -14.35 8.44
C LEU A 251 1.52 -14.01 6.95
N ARG A 252 0.43 -13.98 6.17
CA ARG A 252 0.46 -13.55 4.77
C ARG A 252 0.88 -12.09 4.60
N LEU A 253 0.50 -11.20 5.51
CA LEU A 253 0.95 -9.79 5.48
C LEU A 253 2.46 -9.69 5.68
N TYR A 254 3.05 -10.47 6.59
CA TYR A 254 4.50 -10.50 6.76
C TYR A 254 5.23 -11.00 5.51
N LEU A 255 4.73 -12.07 4.88
CA LEU A 255 5.30 -12.57 3.61
C LEU A 255 5.17 -11.55 2.49
N SER A 256 4.02 -10.87 2.38
CA SER A 256 3.80 -9.81 1.41
C SER A 256 4.75 -8.62 1.63
N ALA A 257 5.07 -8.28 2.89
CA ALA A 257 6.03 -7.22 3.19
C ALA A 257 7.46 -7.56 2.71
N VAL A 258 7.85 -8.84 2.66
CA VAL A 258 9.12 -9.27 2.03
C VAL A 258 9.10 -8.97 0.54
N GLN A 259 8.02 -9.37 -0.15
CA GLN A 259 7.86 -9.09 -1.59
C GLN A 259 7.95 -7.59 -1.87
N SER A 260 7.24 -6.77 -1.08
CA SER A 260 7.30 -5.31 -1.19
C SER A 260 8.70 -4.75 -0.97
N ARG A 261 9.44 -5.25 0.04
CA ARG A 261 10.79 -4.76 0.34
C ARG A 261 11.79 -5.07 -0.78
N LEU A 262 11.71 -6.28 -1.34
CA LEU A 262 12.55 -6.68 -2.48
C LEU A 262 12.23 -5.83 -3.71
N PHE A 263 10.95 -5.63 -3.98
CA PHE A 263 10.47 -4.81 -5.07
C PHE A 263 10.92 -3.34 -4.96
N ASP A 264 10.74 -2.72 -3.79
CA ASP A 264 11.16 -1.33 -3.56
C ASP A 264 12.67 -1.16 -3.77
N ARG A 265 13.48 -2.14 -3.33
CA ARG A 265 14.92 -2.14 -3.60
C ARG A 265 15.22 -2.22 -5.09
N LEU A 266 14.51 -3.07 -5.83
CA LEU A 266 14.68 -3.17 -7.27
C LEU A 266 14.33 -1.85 -7.98
N VAL A 267 13.23 -1.19 -7.57
CA VAL A 267 12.87 0.15 -8.06
C VAL A 267 14.01 1.14 -7.77
N THR A 268 14.57 1.15 -6.56
CA THR A 268 15.72 2.02 -6.23
C THR A 268 16.96 1.71 -7.08
N MET A 269 17.27 0.43 -7.31
CA MET A 269 18.40 0.02 -8.16
C MET A 269 18.20 0.41 -9.63
N ARG A 270 16.95 0.53 -10.06
CA ARG A 270 16.55 0.89 -11.43
C ARG A 270 16.20 2.38 -11.60
N LEU A 271 16.36 3.19 -10.55
CA LEU A 271 15.77 4.53 -10.50
C LEU A 271 16.25 5.44 -11.65
N GLN A 272 17.54 5.40 -11.99
CA GLN A 272 18.14 6.21 -13.06
C GLN A 272 17.90 5.66 -14.48
N SER A 273 17.19 4.53 -14.59
CA SER A 273 16.85 3.88 -15.85
C SER A 273 15.45 3.25 -15.73
N LEU A 274 14.54 3.97 -15.07
CA LEU A 274 13.24 3.48 -14.67
C LEU A 274 12.32 3.30 -15.89
N GLU A 275 12.56 4.10 -16.93
CA GLU A 275 11.90 4.15 -18.22
C GLU A 275 12.41 3.11 -19.23
N ARG A 276 13.66 2.67 -19.08
CA ARG A 276 14.35 1.87 -20.09
C ARG A 276 13.99 0.40 -20.00
N LEU A 277 13.71 -0.25 -21.10
CA LEU A 277 13.67 -1.70 -21.18
C LEU A 277 15.10 -2.22 -21.39
N TRP A 278 15.43 -3.32 -20.71
CA TRP A 278 16.65 -4.08 -20.98
C TRP A 278 16.32 -5.41 -21.64
N PRO A 279 17.21 -5.98 -22.48
CA PRO A 279 17.04 -7.33 -23.00
C PRO A 279 16.86 -8.33 -21.85
N GLY A 280 15.79 -9.12 -21.91
CA GLY A 280 15.43 -10.06 -20.85
C GLY A 280 14.55 -9.49 -19.73
N ASP A 281 14.20 -8.21 -19.76
CA ASP A 281 13.18 -7.65 -18.87
C ASP A 281 11.83 -8.36 -19.05
N TRP A 282 10.95 -8.17 -18.08
CA TRP A 282 9.52 -8.36 -18.29
C TRP A 282 8.85 -7.00 -18.39
N ALA A 283 8.02 -6.82 -19.40
CA ALA A 283 7.19 -5.63 -19.60
C ALA A 283 5.76 -5.88 -19.10
N TYR A 284 5.15 -4.87 -18.47
CA TYR A 284 3.75 -4.84 -18.04
C TYR A 284 2.94 -3.94 -18.96
N LYS A 285 1.85 -4.45 -19.54
CA LYS A 285 0.93 -3.68 -20.39
C LYS A 285 -0.08 -2.94 -19.52
N HIS A 286 -0.07 -1.61 -19.53
CA HIS A 286 -0.94 -0.81 -18.66
C HIS A 286 -2.43 -0.97 -18.97
N ALA A 287 -2.78 -1.28 -20.23
CA ALA A 287 -4.16 -1.46 -20.65
C ALA A 287 -4.90 -2.62 -19.96
N ASN A 288 -4.22 -3.74 -19.66
CA ASN A 288 -4.87 -4.94 -19.14
C ASN A 288 -4.08 -5.70 -18.07
N GLY A 289 -2.85 -5.26 -17.75
CA GLY A 289 -1.97 -5.87 -16.76
C GLY A 289 -1.28 -7.17 -17.20
N ALA A 290 -1.35 -7.52 -18.50
CA ALA A 290 -0.60 -8.65 -19.02
C ALA A 290 0.90 -8.36 -18.95
N CYS A 291 1.69 -9.39 -18.67
CA CYS A 291 3.15 -9.31 -18.64
C CYS A 291 3.75 -10.24 -19.67
N PHE A 292 4.81 -9.80 -20.34
CA PHE A 292 5.55 -10.60 -21.32
C PHE A 292 7.06 -10.32 -21.21
N ARG A 293 7.87 -11.28 -21.65
CA ARG A 293 9.32 -11.15 -21.68
C ARG A 293 9.74 -10.30 -22.87
N VAL A 294 10.67 -9.38 -22.65
CA VAL A 294 11.24 -8.51 -23.67
C VAL A 294 12.44 -9.19 -24.29
N GLU A 295 12.33 -9.53 -25.57
CA GLU A 295 13.41 -10.12 -26.36
C GLU A 295 14.25 -9.03 -27.02
N ASP A 296 13.61 -8.10 -27.72
CA ASP A 296 14.23 -6.91 -28.31
C ASP A 296 13.77 -5.65 -27.56
N ALA A 297 14.63 -5.15 -26.67
CA ALA A 297 14.33 -3.96 -25.90
C ALA A 297 14.27 -2.69 -26.75
N ALA A 298 15.06 -2.60 -27.83
CA ALA A 298 15.09 -1.42 -28.67
C ALA A 298 13.80 -1.29 -29.49
N ALA A 299 13.27 -2.42 -29.99
CA ALA A 299 11.98 -2.45 -30.69
C ALA A 299 10.80 -2.10 -29.77
N GLU A 300 10.87 -2.48 -28.49
CA GLU A 300 9.80 -2.26 -27.51
C GLU A 300 9.88 -0.90 -26.79
N GLN A 301 11.04 -0.24 -26.77
CA GLN A 301 11.26 1.02 -26.06
C GLN A 301 10.26 2.13 -26.43
N PRO A 302 9.88 2.35 -27.71
CA PRO A 302 8.89 3.39 -28.04
C PRO A 302 7.53 3.19 -27.36
N ARG A 303 7.12 1.93 -27.14
CA ARG A 303 5.89 1.60 -26.40
C ARG A 303 6.05 1.87 -24.91
N ALA A 304 7.25 1.70 -24.37
CA ALA A 304 7.56 2.06 -22.99
C ALA A 304 7.53 3.58 -22.80
N ASP A 305 8.15 4.33 -23.71
CA ASP A 305 8.19 5.80 -23.72
C ASP A 305 6.78 6.40 -23.78
N ALA A 306 5.88 5.77 -24.54
CA ALA A 306 4.46 6.15 -24.63
C ALA A 306 3.59 5.65 -23.45
N PHE A 307 4.17 5.03 -22.41
CA PHE A 307 3.45 4.38 -21.30
C PHE A 307 2.42 3.31 -21.72
N GLU A 308 2.56 2.70 -22.90
CA GLU A 308 1.78 1.50 -23.23
C GLU A 308 2.24 0.33 -22.36
N ILE A 309 3.57 0.26 -22.14
CA ILE A 309 4.23 -0.75 -21.32
C ILE A 309 5.21 -0.12 -20.32
N SER A 310 5.58 -0.86 -19.27
CA SER A 310 6.67 -0.48 -18.36
C SER A 310 7.53 -1.69 -18.00
N PRO A 311 8.83 -1.51 -17.70
CA PRO A 311 9.63 -2.54 -17.06
C PRO A 311 8.99 -2.97 -15.73
N THR A 312 9.21 -4.22 -15.32
CA THR A 312 8.61 -4.80 -14.11
C THR A 312 9.63 -5.35 -13.16
N GLY A 313 9.23 -5.44 -11.89
CA GLY A 313 9.92 -6.20 -10.86
C GLY A 313 9.08 -7.38 -10.39
N ALA A 314 9.75 -8.46 -9.99
CA ALA A 314 9.10 -9.59 -9.33
C ALA A 314 8.61 -9.24 -7.92
N LEU A 315 7.31 -9.42 -7.67
CA LEU A 315 6.81 -9.72 -6.33
C LEU A 315 7.02 -11.22 -6.10
N VAL A 316 8.12 -11.55 -5.44
CA VAL A 316 8.66 -12.91 -5.46
C VAL A 316 7.70 -13.93 -4.85
N GLY A 317 7.50 -15.05 -5.53
CA GLY A 317 6.72 -16.18 -5.03
C GLY A 317 7.10 -17.46 -5.77
N HIS A 318 6.57 -18.61 -5.35
CA HIS A 318 7.06 -19.91 -5.82
C HIS A 318 6.80 -20.21 -7.30
N LYS A 319 5.98 -19.41 -7.99
CA LYS A 319 5.73 -19.52 -9.44
C LYS A 319 6.15 -18.28 -10.22
N VAL A 320 6.74 -17.28 -9.57
CA VAL A 320 7.17 -16.08 -10.28
C VAL A 320 8.27 -16.46 -11.26
N GLN A 321 8.21 -15.88 -12.46
CA GLN A 321 9.32 -15.94 -13.39
C GLN A 321 10.18 -14.70 -13.17
N LEU A 322 11.46 -14.93 -12.91
CA LEU A 322 12.44 -13.85 -12.83
C LEU A 322 12.72 -13.33 -14.25
N ALA A 323 13.22 -12.09 -14.31
CA ALA A 323 13.78 -11.55 -15.54
C ALA A 323 15.06 -12.30 -15.92
N ALA A 324 15.54 -12.07 -17.13
CA ALA A 324 16.83 -12.53 -17.62
C ALA A 324 17.78 -11.36 -17.83
N GLY A 325 19.03 -11.67 -18.21
CA GLY A 325 20.04 -10.64 -18.48
C GLY A 325 20.32 -9.78 -17.26
N GLN A 326 20.54 -8.48 -17.48
CA GLN A 326 20.89 -7.55 -16.41
C GLN A 326 19.79 -7.45 -15.33
N ALA A 327 18.52 -7.43 -15.73
CA ALA A 327 17.41 -7.35 -14.77
C ALA A 327 17.28 -8.64 -13.94
N GLY A 328 17.48 -9.80 -14.57
CA GLY A 328 17.52 -11.09 -13.87
C GLY A 328 18.62 -11.14 -12.80
N LEU A 329 19.83 -10.68 -13.13
CA LEU A 329 20.94 -10.61 -12.18
C LEU A 329 20.63 -9.72 -10.97
N LEU A 330 19.88 -8.62 -11.15
CA LEU A 330 19.44 -7.79 -10.02
C LEU A 330 18.41 -8.51 -9.15
N GLU A 331 17.44 -9.18 -9.76
CA GLU A 331 16.41 -9.95 -9.04
C GLU A 331 17.03 -11.12 -8.25
N GLU A 332 17.91 -11.90 -8.89
CA GLU A 332 18.64 -13.01 -8.27
C GLU A 332 19.57 -12.52 -7.16
N GLY A 333 20.38 -11.48 -7.43
CA GLY A 333 21.29 -10.92 -6.44
C GLY A 333 20.58 -10.39 -5.18
N LEU A 334 19.36 -9.85 -5.31
CA LEU A 334 18.53 -9.45 -4.16
C LEU A 334 18.08 -10.66 -3.33
N LEU A 335 17.73 -11.77 -3.98
CA LEU A 335 17.33 -13.01 -3.32
C LEU A 335 18.49 -13.68 -2.60
N ASP A 336 19.65 -13.77 -3.27
CA ASP A 336 20.87 -14.34 -2.72
C ASP A 336 21.36 -13.55 -1.49
N LYS A 337 21.34 -12.21 -1.57
CA LYS A 337 21.71 -11.33 -0.45
C LYS A 337 20.81 -11.54 0.77
N GLU A 338 19.55 -11.88 0.55
CA GLU A 338 18.57 -12.12 1.61
C GLU A 338 18.56 -13.60 2.07
N GLY A 339 19.25 -14.49 1.35
CA GLY A 339 19.33 -15.91 1.63
C GLY A 339 17.98 -16.62 1.48
N ILE A 340 17.19 -16.22 0.47
CA ILE A 340 15.85 -16.76 0.19
C ILE A 340 15.74 -17.14 -1.28
N LYS A 341 14.91 -18.14 -1.58
CA LYS A 341 14.62 -18.62 -2.93
C LYS A 341 13.12 -18.50 -3.24
N PRO A 342 12.72 -18.42 -4.52
CA PRO A 342 11.30 -18.41 -4.87
C PRO A 342 10.52 -19.60 -4.27
N ALA A 343 11.13 -20.79 -4.21
CA ALA A 343 10.53 -21.98 -3.62
C ALA A 343 10.15 -21.83 -2.13
N ASP A 344 10.87 -21.00 -1.37
CA ASP A 344 10.65 -20.81 0.06
C ASP A 344 9.29 -20.16 0.35
N PHE A 345 8.73 -19.45 -0.62
CA PHE A 345 7.39 -18.84 -0.55
C PHE A 345 6.25 -19.86 -0.61
N LYS A 346 6.56 -21.16 -0.61
CA LYS A 346 5.64 -22.28 -0.45
C LYS A 346 5.86 -22.96 0.91
N LEU A 347 5.48 -22.28 2.00
CA LEU A 347 5.67 -22.81 3.36
C LEU A 347 4.73 -23.98 3.71
N GLY A 348 3.66 -24.17 2.92
CA GLY A 348 2.60 -25.15 3.21
C GLY A 348 1.51 -24.57 4.13
N ARG A 349 0.52 -25.38 4.53
CA ARG A 349 -0.60 -24.99 5.42
C ARG A 349 -1.36 -23.74 4.95
N GLY A 350 -1.53 -23.60 3.62
CA GLY A 350 -2.17 -22.44 2.98
C GLY A 350 -1.29 -21.18 2.91
N LEU A 351 -0.09 -21.17 3.49
CA LEU A 351 0.87 -20.06 3.41
C LEU A 351 1.70 -20.17 2.13
N THR A 352 1.01 -20.08 0.99
CA THR A 352 1.62 -20.10 -0.34
C THR A 352 1.46 -18.73 -0.98
N MET A 353 2.57 -18.17 -1.46
CA MET A 353 2.60 -16.97 -2.31
C MET A 353 2.99 -17.38 -3.72
N THR A 354 2.09 -17.16 -4.69
CA THR A 354 2.35 -17.46 -6.12
C THR A 354 3.41 -16.55 -6.71
N GLY A 355 3.37 -15.28 -6.31
CA GLY A 355 4.16 -14.22 -6.90
C GLY A 355 3.50 -13.65 -8.16
N GLU A 356 3.94 -12.46 -8.56
CA GLU A 356 3.45 -11.72 -9.73
C GLU A 356 4.51 -10.72 -10.22
N ARG A 357 4.30 -10.12 -11.39
CA ARG A 357 5.12 -9.01 -11.89
C ARG A 357 4.37 -7.71 -11.63
N ARG A 358 5.09 -6.70 -11.14
CA ARG A 358 4.55 -5.36 -10.86
C ARG A 358 5.36 -4.32 -11.66
N PRO A 359 4.73 -3.33 -12.30
CA PRO A 359 5.47 -2.31 -13.05
C PRO A 359 6.33 -1.46 -12.10
N LEU A 360 7.59 -1.22 -12.46
CA LEU A 360 8.53 -0.40 -11.68
C LEU A 360 8.11 1.07 -11.64
N ARG A 361 7.43 1.54 -12.70
CA ARG A 361 6.86 2.88 -12.82
C ARG A 361 5.41 2.87 -13.25
N VAL A 362 4.68 3.91 -12.87
CA VAL A 362 3.30 4.14 -13.28
C VAL A 362 3.16 5.55 -13.86
N PRO A 363 2.25 5.75 -14.84
CA PRO A 363 1.99 7.07 -15.37
C PRO A 363 1.35 7.99 -14.32
N LEU A 364 1.67 9.28 -14.41
CA LEU A 364 1.07 10.36 -13.63
C LEU A 364 0.13 11.16 -14.55
N HIS A 365 -1.15 11.22 -14.19
CA HIS A 365 -2.17 11.90 -14.99
C HIS A 365 -2.78 13.08 -14.24
N ASP A 366 -3.46 13.96 -14.96
CA ASP A 366 -4.27 15.06 -14.42
C ASP A 366 -3.52 15.93 -13.39
N VAL A 367 -2.26 16.26 -13.67
CA VAL A 367 -1.44 17.04 -12.75
C VAL A 367 -1.96 18.48 -12.70
N GLU A 368 -2.24 18.94 -11.49
CA GLU A 368 -2.61 20.32 -11.17
C GLU A 368 -1.72 20.78 -10.01
N LEU A 369 -1.13 21.96 -10.11
CA LEU A 369 -0.40 22.58 -9.01
C LEU A 369 -0.86 24.03 -8.87
N ARG A 370 -1.13 24.44 -7.63
CA ARG A 370 -1.53 25.81 -7.33
C ARG A 370 -0.98 26.27 -5.99
N ALA A 371 -0.33 27.42 -5.97
CA ALA A 371 -0.01 28.12 -4.73
C ALA A 371 -1.28 28.63 -4.02
N THR A 372 -1.27 28.49 -2.69
CA THR A 372 -2.34 28.93 -1.79
C THR A 372 -1.75 29.74 -0.64
N SER A 373 -2.58 30.40 0.17
CA SER A 373 -2.12 31.09 1.38
C SER A 373 -1.44 30.16 2.39
N ASP A 374 -1.79 28.88 2.37
CA ASP A 374 -1.40 27.91 3.39
C ASP A 374 -0.27 26.97 2.92
N GLY A 375 0.17 27.09 1.67
CA GLY A 375 1.15 26.20 1.04
C GLY A 375 0.79 25.85 -0.41
N LEU A 376 1.01 24.60 -0.83
CA LEU A 376 0.78 24.14 -2.21
C LEU A 376 -0.37 23.13 -2.29
N LEU A 377 -1.36 23.39 -3.14
CA LEU A 377 -2.39 22.43 -3.49
C LEU A 377 -1.96 21.63 -4.72
N LEU A 378 -1.77 20.33 -4.54
CA LEU A 378 -1.33 19.38 -5.56
C LEU A 378 -2.47 18.41 -5.92
N GLY A 379 -2.87 18.40 -7.19
CA GLY A 379 -3.80 17.46 -7.79
C GLY A 379 -3.11 16.50 -8.76
N PHE A 380 -3.48 15.22 -8.75
CA PHE A 380 -3.03 14.22 -9.74
C PHE A 380 -3.85 12.93 -9.67
N SER A 381 -3.77 12.09 -10.70
CA SER A 381 -4.38 10.76 -10.75
C SER A 381 -3.32 9.67 -10.90
N LEU A 382 -3.50 8.55 -10.19
CA LEU A 382 -2.66 7.36 -10.29
C LEU A 382 -3.50 6.10 -10.57
N PRO A 383 -2.95 5.13 -11.31
CA PRO A 383 -3.62 3.86 -11.54
C PRO A 383 -3.74 3.03 -10.25
N ARG A 384 -4.68 2.09 -10.22
CA ARG A 384 -4.91 1.18 -9.09
C ARG A 384 -3.62 0.48 -8.64
N GLY A 385 -3.50 0.27 -7.34
CA GLY A 385 -2.32 -0.38 -6.75
C GLY A 385 -1.12 0.54 -6.52
N SER A 386 -1.21 1.81 -6.92
CA SER A 386 -0.21 2.86 -6.68
C SER A 386 -0.58 3.74 -5.48
N TYR A 387 0.40 4.45 -4.92
CA TYR A 387 0.23 5.24 -3.69
C TYR A 387 0.62 6.70 -3.92
N ALA A 388 -0.20 7.63 -3.45
CA ALA A 388 0.11 9.07 -3.48
C ALA A 388 1.43 9.39 -2.76
N THR A 389 1.80 8.61 -1.75
CA THR A 389 3.08 8.75 -1.05
C THR A 389 4.29 8.64 -1.98
N SER A 390 4.19 7.93 -3.11
CA SER A 390 5.29 7.84 -4.07
C SER A 390 5.51 9.15 -4.82
N VAL A 391 4.44 9.87 -5.16
CA VAL A 391 4.53 11.22 -5.76
C VAL A 391 5.01 12.21 -4.70
N LEU A 392 4.39 12.20 -3.51
CA LEU A 392 4.74 13.11 -2.42
C LEU A 392 6.18 12.92 -1.94
N ARG A 393 6.72 11.71 -2.00
CA ARG A 393 8.13 11.44 -1.70
C ARG A 393 9.07 12.27 -2.57
N GLU A 394 8.84 12.27 -3.88
CA GLU A 394 9.67 12.99 -4.86
C GLU A 394 9.46 14.50 -4.78
N VAL A 395 8.23 14.95 -4.49
CA VAL A 395 7.87 16.38 -4.38
C VAL A 395 8.37 16.99 -3.05
N MET A 396 8.04 16.37 -1.92
CA MET A 396 8.31 16.94 -0.60
C MET A 396 9.77 16.74 -0.16
N LYS A 397 10.35 15.57 -0.47
CA LYS A 397 11.69 15.14 -0.04
C LYS A 397 12.00 15.38 1.46
N ASN A 398 10.97 15.28 2.31
CA ASN A 398 11.15 15.39 3.76
C ASN A 398 12.09 14.28 4.27
N GLU A 399 13.12 14.66 5.03
CA GLU A 399 13.96 13.68 5.72
C GLU A 399 13.20 13.10 6.93
N GLY A 400 12.78 11.83 6.82
CA GLY A 400 12.17 11.07 7.92
C GLY A 400 10.67 10.79 7.78
N PRO A 401 10.10 9.96 8.69
CA PRO A 401 8.69 9.59 8.63
C PRO A 401 7.83 10.84 8.76
N ASN A 402 6.90 11.00 7.83
CA ASN A 402 6.05 12.18 7.74
C ASN A 402 5.23 12.28 9.04
N PRO A 403 5.32 13.36 9.85
CA PRO A 403 4.70 13.41 11.17
C PRO A 403 3.16 13.24 11.16
N GLY A 404 2.52 13.40 10.01
CA GLY A 404 1.08 13.14 9.79
C GLY A 404 0.70 11.66 9.57
N THR A 405 1.66 10.75 9.34
CA THR A 405 1.40 9.30 9.25
C THR A 405 1.39 8.61 10.60
N GLY A 406 1.48 9.39 11.70
CA GLY A 406 1.40 8.91 13.08
C GLY A 406 0.22 7.96 13.24
N THR A 407 0.53 6.67 13.20
CA THR A 407 -0.38 5.62 13.62
C THR A 407 -0.34 5.68 15.13
N GLU A 408 -1.28 6.42 15.71
CA GLU A 408 -1.63 6.22 17.11
C GLU A 408 -2.00 4.74 17.25
N ALA A 409 -1.09 3.99 17.89
CA ALA A 409 -1.23 2.57 18.15
C ALA A 409 -2.38 2.27 19.11
#